data_AF-A0A4R1HBY6-F1
#
_entry.id   AF-A0A4R1HBY6-F1
#
_cell.length_a   1.000
_cell.length_b   1.000
_cell.length_c   1.000
_cell.angle_alpha   90.00
_cell.angle_beta   90.00
_cell.angle_gamma   90.00
#
_symmetry.space_group_name_H-M   'P 1'
#
loop_
_entity.id
_entity.type
_entity.pdbx_description
1 polymer ?
#
loop_
_entity_poly.entity_id
_entity_poly.type
_entity_poly.pdbx_seq_one_letter_code
_entity_poly.pdbx_strand_id
1 'polypeptide(L)' 'MIVTTIDPVTGNRVQDLEHHPFVVEGGGAAQTKIYFESEATRQAYLAAQPDDPSRYTDNNTEFHS' A
#
# COMPACT_ATOMS: atom_id res chain seq x y z
N MET A 1 4.30 -15.47 5.17
CA MET A 1 3.18 -14.70 4.57
C MET A 1 2.26 -14.24 5.68
N ILE A 2 2.02 -12.94 5.77
CA ILE A 2 1.07 -12.30 6.67
C ILE A 2 -0.20 -11.99 5.86
N VAL A 3 -1.37 -12.15 6.46
CA VAL A 3 -2.65 -11.84 5.80
C VAL A 3 -3.38 -10.79 6.61
N THR A 4 -3.72 -9.68 5.95
CA THR A 4 -4.46 -8.57 6.54
C THR A 4 -5.83 -8.49 5.88
N THR A 5 -6.88 -8.59 6.69
CA THR A 5 -8.28 -8.50 6.26
C THR A 5 -8.92 -7.17 6.68
N ILE A 6 -8.11 -6.21 7.11
CA ILE A 6 -8.55 -4.85 7.43
C ILE A 6 -8.11 -3.98 6.27
N ASP A 7 -9.07 -3.35 5.58
CA ASP A 7 -8.79 -2.41 4.52
C ASP A 7 -8.03 -1.21 5.13
N PRO A 8 -6.80 -0.92 4.69
CA PRO A 8 -5.99 0.14 5.29
C PRO A 8 -6.47 1.55 4.95
N VAL A 9 -7.35 1.70 3.95
CA VAL A 9 -7.90 2.99 3.51
C VAL A 9 -9.15 3.33 4.32
N THR A 10 -10.04 2.36 4.53
CA THR A 10 -11.31 2.60 5.26
C THR A 10 -11.26 2.19 6.73
N GLY A 11 -10.33 1.30 7.10
CA GLY A 11 -10.27 0.69 8.44
C GLY A 11 -11.31 -0.41 8.66
N ASN A 12 -12.12 -0.74 7.65
CA ASN A 12 -13.16 -1.75 7.75
C ASN A 12 -12.58 -3.15 7.58
N ARG A 13 -13.20 -4.12 8.25
CA ARG A 13 -12.89 -5.53 8.01
C ARG A 13 -13.56 -6.00 6.72
N VAL A 14 -12.74 -6.50 5.80
CA VAL A 14 -13.19 -7.16 4.57
C VAL A 14 -13.74 -8.54 4.93
N GLN A 15 -14.99 -8.78 4.56
CA GLN A 15 -15.65 -10.09 4.60
C GLN A 15 -15.57 -10.72 3.19
N ASP A 16 -15.77 -12.03 3.05
CA ASP A 16 -15.77 -12.70 1.73
C ASP A 16 -14.52 -12.47 0.86
N LEU A 17 -13.35 -12.78 1.41
CA LEU A 17 -12.04 -12.53 0.80
C LEU A 17 -11.88 -13.08 -0.64
N GLU A 18 -12.63 -14.11 -1.03
CA GLU A 18 -12.57 -14.73 -2.36
C GLU A 18 -13.12 -13.82 -3.46
N HIS A 19 -14.02 -12.88 -3.12
CA HIS A 19 -14.65 -11.97 -4.06
C HIS A 19 -14.06 -10.54 -4.00
N HIS A 20 -13.13 -10.31 -3.08
CA HIS A 20 -12.58 -8.99 -2.81
C HIS A 20 -11.17 -8.82 -3.38
N PRO A 21 -10.84 -7.62 -3.89
CA PRO A 21 -9.51 -7.35 -4.43
C PRO A 21 -8.43 -7.44 -3.35
N PHE A 22 -7.23 -7.86 -3.73
CA PHE A 22 -6.07 -7.91 -2.83
C PHE A 22 -4.79 -7.43 -3.51
N VAL A 23 -3.81 -7.08 -2.69
CA VAL A 23 -2.42 -6.81 -3.10
C VAL A 23 -1.49 -7.69 -2.28
N VAL A 24 -0.39 -8.12 -2.88
CA VAL A 24 0.70 -8.81 -2.20
C VAL A 24 1.92 -7.91 -2.23
N GLU A 25 2.43 -7.55 -1.06
CA GLU A 25 3.59 -6.68 -0.88
C GLU A 25 4.73 -7.38 -0.13
N GLY A 26 5.94 -6.85 -0.26
CA GLY A 26 7.14 -7.42 0.34
C GLY A 26 7.66 -8.68 -0.37
N GLY A 27 8.68 -9.31 0.21
CA GLY A 27 9.35 -10.47 -0.37
C GLY A 27 9.72 -11.52 0.69
N GLY A 28 9.77 -12.79 0.25
CA GLY A 28 10.18 -13.91 1.10
C GLY A 28 9.29 -14.11 2.34
N ALA A 29 9.90 -14.25 3.51
CA ALA A 29 9.20 -14.50 4.77
C ALA A 29 8.26 -13.35 5.20
N ALA A 30 8.60 -12.11 4.82
CA ALA A 30 7.87 -10.89 5.16
C ALA A 30 6.79 -10.50 4.14
N GLN A 31 6.45 -11.40 3.21
CA GLN A 31 5.38 -11.16 2.25
C GLN A 31 4.04 -10.96 2.97
N THR A 32 3.31 -9.91 2.61
CA THR A 32 2.01 -9.55 3.21
C THR A 32 0.94 -9.48 2.12
N LYS A 33 -0.17 -10.20 2.30
CA LYS A 33 -1.36 -10.11 1.45
C LYS A 33 -2.40 -9.22 2.15
N ILE A 34 -2.80 -8.15 1.50
CA ILE A 34 -3.73 -7.13 2.01
C ILE A 34 -5.01 -7.20 1.18
N TYR A 35 -6.16 -7.44 1.82
CA TYR A 35 -7.47 -7.42 1.17
C TYR A 35 -8.13 -6.05 1.29
N PHE A 36 -8.90 -5.68 0.26
CA PHE A 36 -9.56 -4.39 0.15
C PHE A 36 -11.08 -4.56 0.00
N GLU A 37 -11.83 -3.62 0.56
CA GLU A 37 -13.29 -3.59 0.47
C GLU A 37 -13.74 -3.39 -0.98
N SER A 38 -12.98 -2.67 -1.81
CA SER A 38 -13.33 -2.38 -3.19
C SER A 38 -12.10 -2.07 -4.05
N GLU A 39 -12.26 -2.07 -5.37
CA GLU A 39 -11.16 -1.72 -6.28
C GLU A 39 -10.73 -0.25 -6.10
N ALA A 40 -11.67 0.64 -5.78
CA ALA A 40 -11.39 2.04 -5.48
C ALA A 40 -10.45 2.20 -4.27
N THR A 41 -10.65 1.44 -3.19
CA THR A 41 -9.78 1.52 -2.00
C THR A 41 -8.42 0.88 -2.26
N ARG A 42 -8.37 -0.22 -3.03
CA ARG A 42 -7.10 -0.77 -3.54
C ARG A 42 -6.30 0.25 -4.35
N GLN A 43 -6.94 0.96 -5.27
CA GLN A 43 -6.27 1.98 -6.09
C GLN A 43 -5.80 3.17 -5.25
N ALA A 44 -6.61 3.64 -4.31
CA ALA A 44 -6.23 4.71 -3.39
C ALA A 44 -5.01 4.31 -2.54
N TYR A 45 -4.95 3.08 -2.05
CA TYR A 45 -3.79 2.55 -1.32
C TYR A 45 -2.52 2.57 -2.18
N LEU A 46 -2.58 2.01 -3.39
CA LEU A 46 -1.43 1.98 -4.32
C LEU A 46 -0.99 3.39 -4.74
N ALA A 47 -1.92 4.32 -4.92
CA ALA A 47 -1.62 5.71 -5.26
C ALA A 47 -1.05 6.52 -4.09
N ALA A 48 -1.37 6.14 -2.85
CA ALA A 48 -0.85 6.76 -1.64
C ALA A 48 0.55 6.24 -1.27
N GLN A 49 0.98 5.10 -1.83
CA GLN A 49 2.35 4.66 -1.64
C GLN A 49 3.30 5.68 -2.30
N PRO A 50 4.33 6.14 -1.57
CA PRO A 50 5.32 7.02 -2.16
C PRO A 50 5.99 6.29 -3.31
N ASP A 51 5.61 6.69 -4.51
CA ASP A 51 6.17 6.23 -5.76
C ASP A 51 7.64 6.64 -5.78
N ASP A 52 8.52 5.66 -5.57
CA ASP A 52 9.95 5.76 -5.76
C ASP A 52 10.72 6.72 -4.80
N PRO A 53 11.77 6.27 -4.11
CA PRO A 53 12.63 7.15 -3.29
C PRO A 53 13.29 8.29 -4.08
N SER A 54 13.33 8.25 -5.43
CA SER A 54 13.78 9.37 -6.27
C SER A 54 12.77 10.53 -6.35
N ARG A 55 11.50 10.37 -5.96
CA ARG A 55 10.58 11.50 -5.83
C ARG A 55 10.89 12.40 -4.62
N TYR A 56 11.78 11.96 -3.73
CA TYR A 56 12.33 12.77 -2.65
C TYR A 56 13.69 13.40 -3.00
N THR A 57 14.25 13.14 -4.19
CA THR A 57 15.40 13.89 -4.69
C THR A 57 14.93 15.10 -5.49
N ASP A 58 14.30 16.05 -4.81
CA ASP A 58 14.08 17.39 -5.36
C ASP A 58 14.49 18.44 -4.32
N ASN A 59 15.67 19.02 -4.58
CA ASN A 59 16.11 20.36 -4.20
C ASN A 59 16.29 20.72 -2.71
N ASN A 60 17.37 20.22 -2.09
CA ASN A 60 18.05 21.00 -1.04
C ASN A 60 19.57 20.90 -1.15
N THR A 61 20.15 21.44 -2.23
CA THR A 61 21.60 21.71 -2.28
C THR A 61 21.85 23.13 -2.75
N GLU A 62 21.35 24.09 -1.98
CA GLU A 62 21.94 25.41 -1.89
C GLU A 62 22.10 25.76 -0.40
N PHE A 63 23.00 25.04 0.29
CA PHE A 63 23.67 25.60 1.46
C PHE A 63 24.62 26.68 0.93
N HIS A 64 24.14 27.92 0.84
CA HIS A 64 25.02 29.07 0.66
C HIS A 64 26.00 29.08 1.83
N SER A 65 27.29 28.93 1.50
CA SER A 65 28.43 29.04 2.41
C SER A 65 28.67 30.48 2.85
#